data_AF-A0A9E3UJ51-F1
#
_entry.id   AF-A0A9E3UJ51-F1
#
_cell.length_a   1.000
_cell.length_b   1.000
_cell.length_c   1.000
_cell.angle_alpha   90.00
_cell.angle_beta   90.00
_cell.angle_gamma   90.00
#
_symmetry.space_group_name_H-M   'P 1'
#
loop_
_entity.id
_entity.type
_entity.pdbx_description
1 polymer ?
#
loop_
_entity_poly.entity_id
_entity_poly.type
_entity_poly.pdbx_seq_one_letter_code
_entity_poly.pdbx_strand_id
1 'polypeptide(L)'
;MKKLLAVGAMALGLAACNPNNPTDRTVGGALIGGGAGALVGGLATGTAGGALAGAAIGGVGGAIVGNATTPRCDYYWYRGRRYQQC
;
A
#
# COMPACT_ATOMS: atom_id res chain seq x y z
N MET A 1 15.89 -17.76 0.34
CA MET A 1 14.73 -18.08 -0.52
C MET A 1 13.38 -17.54 -0.01
N LYS A 2 13.06 -17.60 1.31
CA LYS A 2 11.80 -17.04 1.86
C LYS A 2 11.58 -15.52 1.67
N LYS A 3 12.65 -14.74 1.54
CA LYS A 3 12.60 -13.27 1.35
C LYS A 3 11.94 -12.86 0.03
N LEU A 4 12.12 -13.67 -1.02
CA LEU A 4 11.56 -13.41 -2.35
C LEU A 4 10.05 -13.72 -2.41
N LEU A 5 9.58 -14.69 -1.62
CA LEU A 5 8.15 -15.01 -1.49
C LEU A 5 7.36 -13.87 -0.84
N ALA A 6 7.94 -13.20 0.17
CA ALA A 6 7.32 -12.03 0.80
C ALA A 6 7.23 -10.83 -0.16
N VAL A 7 8.30 -10.58 -0.94
CA VAL A 7 8.33 -9.51 -1.95
C VAL A 7 7.37 -9.81 -3.11
N GLY A 8 7.28 -11.07 -3.54
CA GLY A 8 6.33 -11.51 -4.57
C GLY A 8 4.87 -11.39 -4.12
N ALA A 9 4.55 -11.78 -2.89
CA ALA A 9 3.21 -11.64 -2.32
C ALA A 9 2.79 -10.17 -2.16
N MET A 10 3.73 -9.28 -1.82
CA MET A 10 3.49 -7.82 -1.82
C MET A 10 3.23 -7.28 -3.21
N ALA A 11 4.01 -7.69 -4.22
CA ALA A 11 3.80 -7.27 -5.60
C ALA A 11 2.43 -7.74 -6.16
N LEU A 12 2.00 -8.95 -5.82
CA LEU A 12 0.70 -9.51 -6.20
C LEU A 12 -0.48 -8.82 -5.48
N GLY A 13 -0.32 -8.43 -4.21
CA GLY A 13 -1.33 -7.68 -3.46
C GLY A 13 -1.53 -6.25 -3.98
N LEU A 14 -0.47 -5.59 -4.45
CA LEU A 14 -0.55 -4.24 -5.04
C LEU A 14 -1.27 -4.19 -6.40
N ALA A 15 -1.36 -5.32 -7.09
CA ALA A 15 -2.09 -5.45 -8.36
C ALA A 15 -3.60 -5.71 -8.18
N ALA A 16 -4.04 -6.06 -6.96
CA ALA A 16 -5.41 -6.55 -6.72
C ALA A 16 -6.41 -5.48 -6.25
N CYS A 17 -5.96 -4.30 -5.78
CA CYS A 17 -6.86 -3.25 -5.31
C CYS A 17 -6.92 -2.09 -6.33
N ASN A 18 -8.15 -1.65 -6.62
CA ASN A 18 -8.52 -0.69 -7.66
C ASN A 18 -7.50 0.46 -7.79
N PRO A 19 -6.78 0.57 -8.92
CA PRO A 19 -5.65 1.49 -9.05
C PRO A 19 -6.02 2.96 -8.93
N ASN A 20 -7.28 3.31 -9.10
CA ASN A 20 -7.68 4.65 -9.52
C ASN A 20 -8.07 5.58 -8.37
N ASN A 21 -8.08 5.10 -7.12
CA ASN A 21 -8.62 5.86 -5.99
C ASN A 21 -7.55 6.10 -4.91
N PRO A 22 -7.22 7.36 -4.59
CA PRO A 22 -6.16 7.69 -3.63
C PRO A 22 -6.42 7.15 -2.23
N THR A 23 -7.68 7.19 -1.80
CA THR A 23 -8.10 6.69 -0.49
C THR A 23 -7.88 5.20 -0.36
N ASP A 24 -8.25 4.41 -1.38
CA ASP A 24 -8.11 2.96 -1.36
C ASP A 24 -6.63 2.54 -1.39
N ARG A 25 -5.79 3.29 -2.12
CA ARG A 25 -4.33 3.08 -2.12
C ARG A 25 -3.68 3.47 -0.78
N THR A 26 -4.14 4.55 -0.16
CA THR A 26 -3.66 5.01 1.15
C THR A 26 -4.06 4.00 2.24
N VAL A 27 -5.32 3.59 2.28
CA VAL A 27 -5.83 2.63 3.27
C VAL A 27 -5.24 1.24 3.04
N GLY A 28 -5.14 0.78 1.79
CA GLY A 28 -4.50 -0.47 1.43
C GLY A 28 -3.01 -0.49 1.79
N GLY A 29 -2.29 0.60 1.49
CA GLY A 29 -0.89 0.76 1.89
C GLY A 29 -0.72 0.81 3.41
N ALA A 30 -1.61 1.48 4.13
CA ALA A 30 -1.59 1.56 5.59
C ALA A 30 -1.88 0.21 6.26
N LEU A 31 -2.87 -0.54 5.76
CA LEU A 31 -3.24 -1.85 6.29
C LEU A 31 -2.15 -2.88 6.02
N ILE A 32 -1.62 -2.92 4.80
CA ILE A 32 -0.58 -3.87 4.43
C ILE A 32 0.72 -3.52 5.15
N GLY A 33 1.13 -2.25 5.10
CA GLY A 33 2.34 -1.78 5.76
C GLY A 33 2.26 -1.90 7.27
N GLY A 34 1.11 -1.58 7.87
CA GLY A 34 0.89 -1.69 9.31
C GLY A 34 0.79 -3.14 9.77
N GLY A 35 0.05 -3.99 9.07
CA GLY A 35 -0.06 -5.42 9.38
C GLY A 35 1.25 -6.17 9.19
N ALA A 36 1.94 -5.95 8.07
CA ALA A 36 3.23 -6.56 7.81
C ALA A 36 4.32 -6.02 8.75
N GLY A 37 4.33 -4.71 8.99
CA GLY A 37 5.23 -4.06 9.94
C GLY A 37 5.05 -4.57 11.36
N ALA A 38 3.80 -4.81 11.79
CA ALA A 38 3.50 -5.39 13.10
C ALA A 38 4.07 -6.80 13.25
N LEU A 39 3.84 -7.65 12.26
CA LEU A 39 4.34 -9.02 12.25
C LEU A 39 5.87 -9.04 12.24
N VAL A 40 6.50 -8.26 11.36
CA VAL A 40 7.96 -8.21 11.26
C VAL A 40 8.59 -7.62 12.51
N GLY A 41 8.06 -6.51 13.03
CA GLY A 41 8.58 -5.87 14.24
C GLY A 41 8.39 -6.71 15.51
N GLY A 42 7.26 -7.43 15.59
CA GLY A 42 7.00 -8.37 16.69
C GLY A 42 7.90 -9.60 16.62
N LEU A 43 8.10 -10.18 15.44
CA LEU A 43 8.98 -11.33 15.24
C LEU A 43 10.47 -10.98 15.42
N ALA A 44 10.88 -9.78 14.99
CA ALA A 44 12.28 -9.35 15.07
C ALA A 44 12.70 -8.98 16.50
N THR A 45 11.81 -8.37 17.27
CA THR A 45 12.12 -7.95 18.65
C THR A 45 11.65 -8.93 19.71
N GLY A 46 10.71 -9.83 19.37
CA GLY A 46 10.06 -10.72 20.33
C GLY A 46 9.14 -9.99 21.31
N THR A 47 8.82 -8.71 21.07
CA THR A 47 8.04 -7.87 22.00
C THR A 47 6.83 -7.23 21.32
N ALA A 48 5.78 -7.00 22.11
CA ALA A 48 4.62 -6.22 21.66
C ALA A 48 5.01 -4.78 21.28
N GLY A 49 6.06 -4.22 21.89
CA GLY A 49 6.59 -2.89 21.57
C GLY A 49 7.16 -2.82 20.15
N GLY A 50 7.95 -3.82 19.73
CA GLY A 50 8.45 -3.85 18.36
C GLY A 50 7.35 -4.13 17.33
N ALA A 51 6.31 -4.89 17.69
CA ALA A 51 5.13 -5.03 16.84
C ALA A 51 4.40 -3.69 16.66
N LEU A 52 4.14 -2.95 17.73
CA LEU A 52 3.48 -1.65 17.64
C LEU A 52 4.32 -0.62 16.88
N ALA A 53 5.64 -0.58 17.12
CA ALA A 53 6.54 0.31 16.40
C ALA A 53 6.59 -0.03 14.91
N GLY A 54 6.71 -1.32 14.56
CA GLY A 54 6.67 -1.78 13.18
C GLY A 54 5.32 -1.49 12.51
N ALA A 55 4.22 -1.63 13.23
CA ALA A 55 2.88 -1.31 12.74
C ALA A 55 2.70 0.19 12.47
N ALA A 56 3.17 1.04 13.38
CA ALA A 56 3.09 2.48 13.23
C ALA A 56 3.95 2.96 12.06
N ILE A 57 5.21 2.53 11.99
CA ILE A 57 6.14 2.92 10.92
C ILE A 57 5.66 2.37 9.57
N GLY A 58 5.31 1.08 9.52
CA GLY A 58 4.85 0.44 8.30
C GLY A 58 3.50 0.97 7.83
N GLY A 59 2.58 1.27 8.75
CA GLY A 59 1.25 1.82 8.43
C GLY A 59 1.33 3.25 7.92
N VAL A 60 2.08 4.13 8.60
CA VAL A 60 2.28 5.51 8.14
C VAL A 60 3.06 5.53 6.82
N GLY A 61 4.17 4.80 6.73
CA GLY A 61 4.98 4.72 5.51
C GLY A 61 4.21 4.14 4.33
N GLY A 62 3.46 3.06 4.55
CA GLY A 62 2.61 2.44 3.54
C GLY A 62 1.46 3.34 3.09
N ALA A 63 0.86 4.12 3.99
CA ALA A 63 -0.17 5.11 3.66
C ALA A 63 0.38 6.21 2.75
N ILE A 64 1.54 6.77 3.11
CA ILE A 64 2.17 7.87 2.36
C ILE A 64 2.57 7.39 0.96
N VAL A 65 3.23 6.23 0.86
CA VAL A 65 3.61 5.64 -0.43
C VAL A 65 2.37 5.29 -1.25
N GLY A 66 1.33 4.72 -0.63
CA GLY A 66 0.06 4.44 -1.28
C GLY A 66 -0.56 5.69 -1.91
N ASN A 67 -0.65 6.79 -1.16
CA ASN A 67 -1.15 8.05 -1.68
C ASN A 67 -0.25 8.64 -2.78
N ALA A 68 1.07 8.63 -2.58
CA ALA A 68 2.03 9.21 -3.53
C ALA A 68 2.09 8.46 -4.87
N THR A 69 1.84 7.15 -4.85
CA THR A 69 1.86 6.30 -6.05
C THR A 69 0.48 6.20 -6.71
N THR A 70 -0.52 6.93 -6.21
CA THR A 70 -1.86 6.88 -6.81
C THR A 70 -1.86 7.59 -8.16
N PRO A 71 -2.27 6.92 -9.26
CA PRO A 71 -2.45 7.55 -10.54
C PRO A 71 -3.52 8.63 -10.45
N ARG A 72 -3.19 9.85 -10.91
CA ARG A 72 -4.15 10.94 -11.00
C ARG A 72 -4.94 10.74 -12.28
N CYS A 73 -6.23 10.44 -12.15
CA CYS A 73 -7.10 10.33 -13.31
C CYS A 73 -7.33 11.72 -13.90
N ASP A 74 -6.75 11.99 -15.06
CA ASP A 74 -7.05 13.20 -15.80
C ASP A 74 -8.29 12.99 -16.67
N TYR A 75 -9.16 14.00 -16.66
CA TYR A 75 -10.33 14.06 -17.52
C TYR A 75 -9.99 14.86 -18.76
N TYR A 76 -9.89 14.21 -19.90
CA TYR A 76 -9.73 14.90 -21.18
C TYR A 76 -10.99 14.79 -22.02
N TRP A 77 -11.31 15.90 -22.69
CA TRP A 77 -12.43 15.99 -23.59
C TRP A 77 -11.95 15.70 -25.00
N TYR A 78 -12.47 14.64 -25.61
CA TYR A 78 -12.17 14.31 -26.99
C TYR A 78 -13.45 14.01 -27.75
N ARG A 79 -13.67 14.74 -28.87
CA ARG A 79 -14.80 14.53 -29.78
C ARG A 79 -16.17 14.47 -29.07
N GLY A 80 -16.39 15.38 -28.12
CA GLY A 80 -17.66 15.48 -27.38
C GLY A 80 -17.91 14.39 -26.34
N ARG A 81 -16.95 13.47 -26.11
CA ARG A 81 -17.03 12.47 -25.03
C ARG A 81 -15.99 12.78 -23.95
N ARG A 82 -16.41 12.62 -22.69
CA ARG A 82 -15.51 12.65 -21.53
C ARG A 82 -14.81 11.31 -21.45
N TYR A 83 -13.49 11.30 -21.60
CA TYR A 83 -12.68 10.13 -21.35
C TYR A 83 -11.97 10.32 -20.01
N GLN A 84 -12.08 9.32 -19.15
CA GLN A 84 -11.37 9.27 -17.88
C GLN A 84 -10.20 8.32 -18.08
N GLN A 85 -8.98 8.87 -18.09
CA GLN A 85 -7.78 8.06 -18.21
C GLN A 85 -7.19 7.88 -16.82
N CYS A 86 -7.35 6.67 -16.32
CA CYS A 86 -6.67 6.10 -15.17
C CYS A 86 -5.94 4.85 -15.68
#